data_AF-A0A957VMN8-F1
#
_entry.id   AF-A0A957VMN8-F1
#
_cell.length_a   1.000
_cell.length_b   1.000
_cell.length_c   1.000
_cell.angle_alpha   90.00
_cell.angle_beta   90.00
_cell.angle_gamma   90.00
#
_symmetry.space_group_name_H-M   'P 1'
#
loop_
_entity.id
_entity.type
_entity.pdbx_description
1 polymer ?
#
loop_
_entity_poly.entity_id
_entity_poly.type
_entity_poly.pdbx_seq_one_letter_code
_entity_poly.pdbx_strand_id
1 'polypeptide(L)' 'MTRSITNPVILGTGPLGLAIMDVLTARDLPVTLVNRSGKVGESLPAGVTVKATDLYDPANVRTVCAGHD' A
#
# COMPACT_ATOMS: atom_id res chain seq x y z
N MET A 1 -12.41 19.65 -8.89
CA MET A 1 -10.97 19.38 -8.71
C MET A 1 -10.81 17.93 -8.30
N THR A 2 -10.45 17.05 -9.23
CA THR A 2 -10.14 15.65 -8.89
C THR A 2 -8.72 15.65 -8.33
N ARG A 3 -8.53 15.29 -7.05
CA ARG A 3 -7.18 15.14 -6.48
C ARG A 3 -6.49 14.00 -7.23
N SER A 4 -5.32 14.26 -7.82
CA SER A 4 -4.41 13.19 -8.24
C SER A 4 -3.80 12.57 -7.00
N ILE A 5 -3.87 11.25 -6.89
CA ILE A 5 -3.19 10.46 -5.88
C ILE A 5 -1.77 10.19 -6.41
N THR A 6 -0.76 10.50 -5.61
CA THR A 6 0.67 10.41 -5.96
C THR A 6 1.44 9.43 -5.10
N ASN A 7 0.99 9.15 -3.88
CA ASN A 7 1.64 8.21 -2.96
C ASN A 7 0.61 7.35 -2.19
N PRO A 8 -0.14 6.48 -2.88
CA PRO A 8 -1.17 5.65 -2.28
C PRO A 8 -0.61 4.64 -1.28
N VAL A 9 -1.29 4.50 -0.14
CA VAL A 9 -1.09 3.41 0.83
C VAL A 9 -2.27 2.45 0.79
N ILE A 10 -1.98 1.15 0.75
CA ILE A 10 -3.00 0.09 0.74
C ILE A 10 -2.84 -0.73 2.02
N LEU A 11 -3.89 -0.75 2.83
CA LEU A 11 -3.94 -1.53 4.06
C LEU A 11 -4.46 -2.93 3.75
N GLY A 12 -3.58 -3.91 3.90
CA GLY A 12 -3.83 -5.32 3.58
C GLY A 12 -3.33 -5.71 2.20
N THR A 13 -2.88 -6.96 2.09
CA THR A 13 -2.38 -7.59 0.85
C THR A 13 -3.20 -8.83 0.52
N GLY A 14 -4.53 -8.72 0.67
CA GLY A 14 -5.48 -9.71 0.15
C GLY A 14 -5.80 -9.47 -1.33
N PRO A 15 -6.68 -10.29 -1.94
CA PRO A 15 -6.98 -10.21 -3.37
C PRO A 15 -7.40 -8.81 -3.84
N LEU A 16 -8.20 -8.09 -3.04
CA LEU A 16 -8.63 -6.74 -3.36
C LEU A 16 -7.47 -5.72 -3.30
N GLY A 17 -6.63 -5.79 -2.28
CA GLY A 17 -5.50 -4.87 -2.13
C GLY A 17 -4.48 -5.05 -3.26
N LEU A 18 -4.25 -6.29 -3.68
CA LEU A 18 -3.38 -6.62 -4.81
C LEU A 18 -3.98 -6.15 -6.14
N ALA A 19 -5.28 -6.36 -6.37
CA ALA A 19 -5.94 -5.86 -7.59
C ALA A 19 -5.89 -4.31 -7.69
N ILE A 20 -6.00 -3.60 -6.57
CA ILE A 20 -5.83 -2.13 -6.55
C ILE A 20 -4.38 -1.75 -6.84
N MET A 21 -3.41 -2.46 -6.27
CA MET A 21 -1.98 -2.27 -6.55
C MET A 21 -1.68 -2.45 -8.03
N ASP A 22 -2.23 -3.46 -8.70
CA ASP A 22 -2.07 -3.67 -10.15
C ASP A 22 -2.58 -2.46 -10.96
N VAL A 23 -3.75 -1.94 -10.62
CA VAL A 23 -4.33 -0.77 -11.32
C VAL A 23 -3.50 0.51 -11.09
N LEU A 24 -2.94 0.69 -9.90
CA LEU A 24 -2.14 1.87 -9.57
C LEU A 24 -0.75 1.81 -10.20
N THR A 25 -0.10 0.64 -10.17
CA THR A 25 1.22 0.44 -10.78
C THR A 25 1.16 0.49 -12.31
N ALA A 26 0.06 0.05 -12.93
CA ALA A 26 -0.19 0.25 -14.36
C ALA A 26 -0.31 1.73 -14.79
N ARG A 27 -0.38 2.66 -13.82
CA ARG A 27 -0.35 4.12 -14.02
C ARG A 27 0.98 4.74 -13.58
N ASP A 28 2.02 3.92 -13.39
CA ASP A 28 3.34 4.32 -12.91
C ASP A 28 3.32 5.02 -11.54
N LEU A 29 2.31 4.73 -10.70
CA LEU A 29 2.24 5.27 -9.34
C LEU A 29 3.03 4.38 -8.37
N PRO A 30 3.90 4.96 -7.52
CA PRO A 30 4.54 4.21 -6.45
C PRO A 30 3.50 3.83 -5.38
N VAL A 31 3.47 2.57 -4.95
CA VAL A 31 2.46 2.07 -4.00
C VAL A 31 3.13 1.54 -2.74
N THR A 32 2.59 1.89 -1.58
CA THR A 32 2.98 1.23 -0.32
C THR A 32 1.90 0.26 0.14
N LEU A 33 2.21 -1.04 0.10
CA LEU A 33 1.41 -2.09 0.70
C LEU A 33 1.73 -2.20 2.19
N VAL A 34 0.73 -2.40 3.03
CA VAL A 34 0.89 -2.59 4.47
C VAL A 34 0.23 -3.89 4.88
N ASN A 35 0.96 -4.78 5.55
CA ASN A 35 0.38 -5.97 6.14
C ASN A 35 1.11 -6.36 7.43
N ARG A 36 0.62 -7.39 8.12
CA ARG A 36 1.21 -7.80 9.41
C ARG A 36 2.61 -8.40 9.26
N SER A 37 2.88 -9.11 8.17
CA SER A 37 4.10 -9.92 8.01
C SER A 37 5.25 -9.23 7.31
N GLY A 38 5.00 -8.09 6.63
CA GLY A 38 5.93 -7.46 5.71
C GLY A 38 6.23 -8.28 4.45
N LYS A 39 5.42 -9.30 4.15
CA LYS A 39 5.69 -10.27 3.07
C LYS A 39 4.52 -10.35 2.11
N VAL A 40 4.82 -10.51 0.83
CA VAL A 40 3.86 -10.86 -0.22
C VAL A 40 4.40 -12.12 -0.90
N GLY A 41 3.52 -13.04 -1.25
CA GLY A 41 3.91 -14.37 -1.77
C GLY A 41 4.41 -14.35 -3.22
N GLU A 42 4.43 -13.19 -3.86
CA GLU A 42 4.78 -13.00 -5.27
C GLU A 42 5.81 -11.89 -5.44
N SER A 43 6.45 -11.86 -6.61
CA SER A 43 7.35 -10.77 -6.97
C SER A 43 6.54 -9.50 -7.19
N LEU A 44 7.00 -8.39 -6.61
CA LEU A 44 6.32 -7.11 -6.71
C LEU A 44 6.84 -6.29 -7.91
N PRO A 45 5.96 -5.51 -8.57
CA PRO A 45 6.38 -4.55 -9.59
C PRO A 45 7.35 -3.50 -9.04
N ALA A 46 8.11 -2.87 -9.94
CA ALA A 46 8.94 -1.73 -9.59
C ALA A 46 8.09 -0.58 -9.01
N GLY A 47 8.59 0.09 -7.98
CA GLY A 47 7.86 1.17 -7.30
C GLY A 47 6.88 0.72 -6.22
N VAL A 48 6.70 -0.59 -6.00
CA VAL A 48 5.91 -1.12 -4.89
C VAL A 48 6.79 -1.43 -3.69
N THR A 49 6.40 -0.95 -2.51
CA THR A 49 7.07 -1.24 -1.24
C THR A 49 6.09 -1.93 -0.28
N VAL A 50 6.60 -2.80 0.59
CA VAL A 50 5.79 -3.47 1.63
C VAL A 50 6.28 -3.05 3.00
N LYS A 51 5.38 -2.60 3.87
CA LYS A 51 5.66 -2.33 5.28
C LYS A 51 4.93 -3.32 6.19
N ALA A 52 5.66 -3.83 7.18
CA ALA A 52 5.10 -4.64 8.25
C ALA A 52 4.48 -3.71 9.32
N THR A 53 3.20 -3.89 9.65
CA THR A 53 2.52 -3.10 10.69
C THR A 53 1.33 -3.88 11.23
N ASP A 54 1.06 -3.75 12.54
CA ASP A 54 -0.19 -4.22 13.11
C ASP A 54 -1.31 -3.21 12.83
N LEU A 55 -2.27 -3.59 11.98
CA LEU A 55 -3.40 -2.76 11.57
C LEU A 55 -4.52 -2.70 12.62
N TYR A 56 -4.45 -3.52 13.68
CA TYR A 56 -5.40 -3.45 14.79
C TYR A 56 -5.03 -2.36 15.81
N ASP A 57 -3.80 -1.86 15.77
CA ASP A 57 -3.35 -0.75 16.61
C ASP A 57 -3.53 0.60 15.86
N PRO A 58 -4.43 1.48 16.32
CA PRO A 58 -4.69 2.74 15.66
C PRO A 58 -3.48 3.70 15.65
N ALA A 59 -2.57 3.61 16.62
CA ALA A 59 -1.34 4.41 16.61
C ALA A 59 -0.39 3.98 15.49
N ASN A 60 -0.33 2.67 15.25
CA ASN A 60 0.43 2.10 14.14
C ASN A 60 -0.18 2.47 12.79
N VAL A 61 -1.51 2.39 12.64
CA VAL A 61 -2.21 2.81 11.42
C VAL A 61 -1.95 4.29 11.13
N ARG A 62 -2.05 5.16 12.14
CA ARG A 62 -1.76 6.59 11.98
C ARG A 62 -0.32 6.85 11.52
N THR A 63 0.63 6.10 12.07
CA THR A 63 2.05 6.23 11.73
C THR A 63 2.31 5.77 10.30
N VAL A 64 1.73 4.65 9.87
CA VAL A 64 1.98 4.11 8.53
C VAL A 64 1.29 4.89 7.41
N CYS A 65 0.16 5.54 7.70
CA CYS A 65 -0.54 6.39 6.74
C CYS A 65 0.03 7.83 6.68
N ALA A 66 0.90 8.22 7.60
CA ALA A 66 1.48 9.56 7.60
C ALA A 66 2.35 9.78 6.35
N GLY A 67 2.08 10.85 5.61
CA GLY A 67 2.81 11.19 4.38
C GLY A 67 2.30 10.48 3.11
N HIS A 68 1.17 9.78 3.19
CA HIS A 68 0.43 9.23 2.07
C HIS A 68 -0.81 10.08 1.75
N ASP A 69 -1.28 10.06 0.51
CA ASP A 69 -2.34 10.93 -0.02
C ASP A 69 -3.50 10.20 -0.71
#